data_AF-A0A6J0BIP3-F1
#
_entry.id   AF-A0A6J0BIP3-F1
#
_cell.length_a   1.000
_cell.length_b   1.000
_cell.length_c   1.000
_cell.angle_alpha   90.00
_cell.angle_beta   90.00
_cell.angle_gamma   90.00
#
_symmetry.space_group_name_H-M   'P 1'
#
loop_
_entity.id
_entity.type
_entity.pdbx_description
1 polymer ?
#
loop_
_entity_poly.entity_id
_entity_poly.type
_entity_poly.pdbx_seq_one_letter_code
_entity_poly.pdbx_strand_id
1 'polypeptide(L)'
;MPLESKIPMIPGPKGSYHFTRNKIGRKLWVGSADAQFDLSDPYNYEAEWIYDPLHDEHLKKFFLRPINIKRMMKIGLVTKKLDAKCSVKDYNMYRKYLKKLYNDSINLEIKHRASMDLERKTLYFTEKLAEKDVERMKAREKRMEATSLLLEKNRLEEEEKMQKQKERQIKIEQRLRDLKFKKIQDKKMRIQKAWEKAEILRRKHEAAAYIERQKIVKTLKRWRDSECQRKTARVKRKLQEKQAKQTAVEEKWRLRQEMQRKQIERENFLQHCSIEERAINIKAYDTKVDRERARMQRMGEQYKMFMKCYASRHVAGQRDGMCCIKRHRKHKVRRTNKKLKR
;
A
#
# COMPACT_ATOMS: atom_id res chain seq x y z
N MET A 1 39.88 102.66 -69.13
CA MET A 1 41.32 102.37 -68.92
C MET A 1 41.48 101.64 -67.60
N PRO A 2 42.18 100.49 -67.54
CA PRO A 2 42.44 99.78 -66.28
C PRO A 2 43.08 100.70 -65.24
N LEU A 3 42.74 100.52 -63.96
CA LEU A 3 43.32 101.32 -62.87
C LEU A 3 44.79 100.97 -62.60
N GLU A 4 45.29 99.86 -63.14
CA GLU A 4 46.68 99.37 -62.98
C GLU A 4 47.68 100.00 -63.95
N SER A 5 47.22 100.41 -65.14
CA SER A 5 48.12 100.99 -66.13
C SER A 5 48.37 102.46 -65.83
N LYS A 6 49.64 102.85 -65.94
CA LYS A 6 50.06 104.26 -65.94
C LYS A 6 49.31 104.98 -67.07
N ILE A 7 48.80 106.17 -66.77
CA ILE A 7 48.18 107.00 -67.81
C ILE A 7 49.27 107.41 -68.80
N PRO A 8 49.17 107.00 -70.08
CA PRO A 8 50.09 107.48 -71.10
C PRO A 8 49.85 108.98 -71.26
N MET A 9 50.87 109.78 -70.96
CA MET A 9 50.80 111.24 -71.09
C MET A 9 51.51 111.68 -72.37
N ILE A 10 50.79 112.43 -73.20
CA ILE A 10 51.37 113.16 -74.33
C ILE A 10 51.94 114.48 -73.77
N PRO A 11 53.22 114.81 -74.00
CA PRO A 11 53.80 116.06 -73.51
C PRO A 11 53.03 117.25 -74.11
N GLY A 12 52.57 118.14 -73.23
CA GLY A 12 51.81 119.34 -73.60
C GLY A 12 52.33 120.58 -72.89
N PRO A 13 51.91 121.79 -73.29
CA PRO A 13 52.33 123.03 -72.65
C PRO A 13 51.98 123.03 -71.15
N LYS A 14 52.77 123.76 -70.35
CA LYS A 14 52.62 123.84 -68.88
C LYS A 14 51.17 124.21 -68.53
N GLY A 15 50.49 123.34 -67.78
CA GLY A 15 49.10 123.54 -67.35
C GLY A 15 48.02 122.87 -68.21
N SER A 16 48.37 122.16 -69.27
CA SER A 16 47.39 121.44 -70.14
C SER A 16 46.61 120.34 -69.41
N TYR A 17 47.25 119.69 -68.43
CA TYR A 17 46.64 118.61 -67.65
C TYR A 17 46.55 119.01 -66.18
N HIS A 18 45.43 118.66 -65.55
CA HIS A 18 45.22 118.80 -64.12
C HIS A 18 44.80 117.45 -63.56
N PHE A 19 45.70 116.81 -62.81
CA PHE A 19 45.37 115.62 -62.05
C PHE A 19 44.91 116.01 -60.66
N THR A 20 43.86 115.35 -60.19
CA THR A 20 43.26 115.63 -58.90
C THR A 20 42.86 114.32 -58.25
N ARG A 21 43.16 114.15 -56.97
CA ARG A 21 42.77 112.96 -56.21
C ARG A 21 41.40 113.10 -55.59
N ASN A 22 41.21 114.16 -54.80
CA ASN A 22 39.96 114.46 -54.10
C ASN A 22 39.81 115.99 -53.88
N LYS A 23 38.69 116.41 -53.30
CA LYS A 23 38.46 117.78 -52.85
C LYS A 23 39.32 118.13 -51.64
N ILE A 24 39.60 119.42 -51.46
CA ILE A 24 40.31 119.91 -50.27
C ILE A 24 39.58 119.51 -48.99
N GLY A 25 40.34 119.07 -48.00
CA GLY A 25 39.83 118.68 -46.68
C GLY A 25 38.98 117.42 -46.70
N ARG A 26 39.07 116.61 -47.78
CA ARG A 26 38.59 115.24 -47.79
C ARG A 26 39.79 114.30 -47.70
N LYS A 27 39.70 113.34 -46.79
CA LYS A 27 40.69 112.28 -46.61
C LYS A 27 40.89 111.52 -47.93
N LEU A 28 42.15 111.28 -48.29
CA LEU A 28 42.49 110.45 -49.45
C LEU A 28 42.26 108.97 -49.15
N TRP A 29 42.65 108.57 -47.95
CA TRP A 29 42.74 107.17 -47.58
C TRP A 29 41.59 106.81 -46.65
N VAL A 30 40.67 105.99 -47.15
CA VAL A 30 39.56 105.45 -46.39
C VAL A 30 40.07 104.19 -45.69
N GLY A 31 39.99 104.15 -44.35
CA GLY A 31 40.22 102.90 -43.64
C GLY A 31 39.08 101.93 -43.99
N SER A 32 39.40 100.65 -44.19
CA SER A 32 38.37 99.61 -44.35
C SER A 32 37.39 99.70 -43.18
N ALA A 33 36.08 99.70 -43.48
CA ALA A 33 35.03 99.93 -42.49
C ALA A 33 35.10 98.98 -41.28
N ASP A 34 35.65 97.78 -41.49
CA ASP A 34 35.70 96.72 -40.48
C ASP A 34 36.97 96.73 -39.62
N ALA A 35 37.80 97.79 -39.68
CA ALA A 35 39.03 97.92 -38.89
C ALA A 35 39.96 96.67 -38.93
N GLN A 36 39.89 95.90 -40.02
CA GLN A 36 40.73 94.73 -40.22
C GLN A 36 42.16 95.19 -40.49
N PHE A 37 43.11 94.68 -39.70
CA PHE A 37 44.53 94.91 -39.95
C PHE A 37 44.94 94.13 -41.19
N ASP A 38 45.10 94.83 -42.32
CA ASP A 38 45.71 94.26 -43.51
C ASP A 38 47.24 94.16 -43.31
N LEU A 39 47.74 92.94 -43.15
CA LEU A 39 49.17 92.65 -43.07
C LEU A 39 49.78 92.27 -44.43
N SER A 40 49.04 92.43 -45.53
CA SER A 40 49.51 92.05 -46.87
C SER A 40 50.67 92.91 -47.37
N ASP A 41 50.77 94.17 -46.92
CA ASP A 41 51.86 95.09 -47.26
C ASP A 41 52.42 95.80 -46.00
N PRO A 42 53.20 95.09 -45.17
CA PRO A 42 53.70 95.62 -43.90
C PRO A 42 54.71 96.77 -44.07
N TYR A 43 55.32 96.90 -45.26
CA TYR A 43 56.35 97.90 -45.56
C TYR A 43 55.84 99.04 -46.45
N ASN A 44 54.54 99.08 -46.77
CA ASN A 44 53.90 100.11 -47.61
C ASN A 44 54.53 100.27 -49.01
N TYR A 45 54.94 99.17 -49.65
CA TYR A 45 55.46 99.20 -51.01
C TYR A 45 54.38 99.55 -52.05
N GLU A 46 53.12 99.26 -51.76
CA GLU A 46 52.01 99.46 -52.71
C GLU A 46 51.48 100.89 -52.73
N ALA A 47 51.55 101.60 -51.60
CA ALA A 47 51.09 102.97 -51.42
C ALA A 47 52.03 103.73 -50.47
N GLU A 48 52.72 104.75 -50.98
CA GLU A 48 53.48 105.69 -50.13
C GLU A 48 52.49 106.64 -49.43
N TRP A 49 52.40 106.56 -48.10
CA TRP A 49 51.49 107.36 -47.28
C TRP A 49 52.09 108.72 -46.91
N ILE A 50 52.45 109.52 -47.91
CA ILE A 50 52.97 110.87 -47.67
C ILE A 50 51.82 111.76 -47.23
N TYR A 51 51.99 112.42 -46.08
CA TYR A 51 51.02 113.38 -45.57
C TYR A 51 50.85 114.55 -46.55
N ASP A 52 49.62 114.76 -47.03
CA ASP A 52 49.25 115.93 -47.85
C ASP A 52 48.31 116.84 -47.05
N PRO A 53 48.77 118.04 -46.65
CA PRO A 53 47.96 119.00 -45.90
C PRO A 53 46.63 119.33 -46.59
N LEU A 54 46.58 119.36 -47.93
CA LEU A 54 45.37 119.71 -48.67
C LEU A 54 44.23 118.72 -48.47
N HIS A 55 44.54 117.49 -48.04
CA HIS A 55 43.57 116.43 -47.78
C HIS A 55 43.32 116.18 -46.29
N ASP A 56 43.93 116.97 -45.42
CA ASP A 56 43.66 116.91 -43.98
C ASP A 56 42.28 117.51 -43.67
N GLU A 57 41.42 116.70 -43.06
CA GLU A 57 40.08 117.09 -42.65
C GLU A 57 40.09 118.21 -41.59
N HIS A 58 41.09 118.22 -40.71
CA HIS A 58 41.22 119.23 -39.66
C HIS A 58 41.65 120.58 -40.21
N LEU A 59 42.40 120.60 -41.32
CA LEU A 59 42.81 121.83 -42.02
C LEU A 59 41.76 122.34 -43.01
N LYS A 60 40.68 121.59 -43.25
CA LYS A 60 39.59 121.97 -44.16
C LYS A 60 39.07 123.39 -43.89
N LYS A 61 38.78 123.73 -42.63
CA LYS A 61 38.27 125.06 -42.25
C LYS A 61 39.26 126.18 -42.58
N PHE A 62 40.56 125.91 -42.43
CA PHE A 62 41.62 126.86 -42.76
C PHE A 62 41.70 127.09 -44.27
N PHE A 63 41.73 126.02 -45.05
CA PHE A 63 41.85 126.11 -46.51
C PHE A 63 40.61 126.65 -47.21
N LEU A 64 39.41 126.44 -46.65
CA LEU A 64 38.16 126.93 -47.22
C LEU A 64 37.91 128.43 -46.99
N ARG A 65 38.79 129.14 -46.26
CA ARG A 65 38.68 130.61 -46.13
C ARG A 65 38.84 131.26 -47.51
N PRO A 66 37.98 132.22 -47.91
CA PRO A 66 38.02 132.81 -49.26
C PRO A 66 39.39 133.38 -49.66
N ILE A 67 40.11 133.99 -48.71
CA ILE A 67 41.47 134.52 -48.91
C ILE A 67 42.45 133.41 -49.25
N ASN A 68 42.39 132.28 -48.54
CA ASN A 68 43.27 131.14 -48.73
C ASN A 68 42.96 130.41 -50.04
N ILE A 69 41.67 130.24 -50.39
CA ILE A 69 41.25 129.69 -51.68
C ILE A 69 41.83 130.51 -52.83
N LYS A 70 41.64 131.84 -52.82
CA LYS A 70 42.18 132.73 -53.86
C LYS A 70 43.70 132.61 -53.99
N ARG A 71 44.41 132.53 -52.85
CA ARG A 71 45.87 132.34 -52.83
C ARG A 71 46.28 130.98 -53.41
N MET A 72 45.64 129.89 -53.00
CA MET A 72 45.95 128.54 -53.51
C MET A 72 45.64 128.38 -55.00
N MET A 73 44.57 129.02 -55.49
CA MET A 73 44.23 129.06 -56.91
C MET A 73 45.27 129.85 -57.72
N LYS A 74 45.76 130.98 -57.18
CA LYS A 74 46.83 131.78 -57.80
C LYS A 74 48.15 131.00 -57.89
N ILE A 75 48.49 130.24 -56.85
CA ILE A 75 49.70 129.38 -56.81
C ILE A 75 49.51 128.13 -57.67
N GLY A 76 48.27 127.75 -58.00
CA GLY A 76 47.98 126.61 -58.85
C GLY A 76 47.98 125.26 -58.11
N LEU A 77 47.75 125.25 -56.80
CA LEU A 77 47.59 124.04 -55.99
C LEU A 77 46.17 123.44 -56.08
N VAL A 78 45.20 124.25 -56.48
CA VAL A 78 43.77 123.91 -56.42
C VAL A 78 43.10 124.31 -57.74
N THR A 79 42.13 123.52 -58.18
CA THR A 79 41.28 123.84 -59.35
C THR A 79 40.15 124.83 -59.01
N LYS A 80 39.46 125.37 -60.01
CA LYS A 80 38.25 126.19 -59.77
C LYS A 80 37.12 125.43 -59.04
N LYS A 81 37.16 124.09 -59.05
CA LYS A 81 36.18 123.21 -58.40
C LYS A 81 36.58 122.78 -56.98
N LEU A 82 37.63 123.40 -56.43
CA LEU A 82 38.22 123.08 -55.11
C LEU A 82 38.82 121.67 -55.03
N ASP A 83 39.30 121.14 -56.16
CA ASP A 83 40.01 119.87 -56.20
C ASP A 83 41.50 120.13 -56.01
N ALA A 84 42.14 119.35 -55.14
CA ALA A 84 43.58 119.46 -54.89
C ALA A 84 44.35 118.86 -56.08
N LYS A 85 45.23 119.66 -56.68
CA LYS A 85 46.07 119.23 -57.79
C LYS A 85 47.21 118.37 -57.29
N CYS A 86 47.55 117.30 -58.02
CA CYS A 86 48.62 116.37 -57.66
C CYS A 86 49.52 116.05 -58.85
N SER A 87 50.63 115.36 -58.59
CA SER A 87 51.47 114.82 -59.64
C SER A 87 50.82 113.62 -60.33
N VAL A 88 51.36 113.24 -61.49
CA VAL A 88 50.98 112.02 -62.23
C VAL A 88 51.30 110.77 -61.41
N LYS A 89 52.41 110.78 -60.66
CA LYS A 89 52.81 109.70 -59.75
C LYS A 89 51.72 109.50 -58.71
N ASP A 90 51.35 110.57 -58.00
CA ASP A 90 50.33 110.53 -56.93
C ASP A 90 48.97 110.09 -57.43
N TYR A 91 48.58 110.53 -58.63
CA TYR A 91 47.31 110.16 -59.24
C TYR A 91 47.26 108.67 -59.60
N ASN A 92 48.33 108.12 -60.18
CA ASN A 92 48.40 106.69 -60.47
C ASN A 92 48.43 105.84 -59.20
N MET A 93 49.16 106.28 -58.16
CA MET A 93 49.15 105.61 -56.85
C MET A 93 47.75 105.60 -56.23
N TYR A 94 47.04 106.73 -56.29
CA TYR A 94 45.67 106.83 -55.80
C TYR A 94 44.69 105.92 -56.57
N ARG A 95 44.84 105.82 -57.90
CA ARG A 95 44.05 104.89 -58.73
C ARG A 95 44.30 103.43 -58.37
N LYS A 96 45.57 103.06 -58.13
CA LYS A 96 45.95 101.71 -57.69
C LYS A 96 45.31 101.38 -56.33
N TYR A 97 45.36 102.32 -55.39
CA TYR A 97 44.74 102.19 -54.08
C TYR A 97 43.21 102.00 -54.14
N LEU A 98 42.50 102.83 -54.92
CA LEU A 98 41.05 102.69 -55.08
C LEU A 98 40.65 101.32 -55.66
N LYS A 99 41.45 100.79 -56.59
CA LYS A 99 41.23 99.44 -57.12
C LYS A 99 41.40 98.39 -56.03
N LYS A 100 42.47 98.48 -55.23
CA LYS A 100 42.73 97.55 -54.13
C LYS A 100 41.57 97.51 -53.16
N LEU A 101 41.11 98.67 -52.67
CA LEU A 101 39.94 98.76 -51.80
C LEU A 101 38.69 98.09 -52.38
N TYR A 102 38.40 98.33 -53.66
CA TYR A 102 37.25 97.73 -54.32
C TYR A 102 37.39 96.20 -54.43
N ASN A 103 38.56 95.71 -54.86
CA ASN A 103 38.83 94.29 -54.96
C ASN A 103 38.78 93.59 -53.60
N ASP A 104 39.31 94.22 -52.55
CA ASP A 104 39.26 93.69 -51.18
C ASP A 104 37.81 93.57 -50.71
N SER A 105 36.98 94.58 -50.98
CA SER A 105 35.54 94.52 -50.66
C SER A 105 34.81 93.38 -51.38
N ILE A 106 35.08 93.17 -52.68
CA ILE A 106 34.52 92.06 -53.45
C ILE A 106 35.02 90.72 -52.91
N ASN A 107 36.32 90.61 -52.65
CA ASN A 107 36.93 89.37 -52.18
C ASN A 107 36.39 88.98 -50.79
N LEU A 108 36.17 89.95 -49.91
CA LEU A 108 35.50 89.73 -48.63
C LEU A 108 34.08 89.21 -48.82
N GLU A 109 33.31 89.81 -49.72
CA GLU A 109 31.95 89.36 -50.01
C GLU A 109 31.93 87.95 -50.60
N ILE A 110 32.83 87.63 -51.54
CA ILE A 110 32.97 86.29 -52.11
C ILE A 110 33.32 85.27 -51.04
N LYS A 111 34.30 85.58 -50.16
CA LYS A 111 34.68 84.71 -49.04
C LYS A 111 33.51 84.48 -48.08
N HIS A 112 32.78 85.54 -47.76
CA HIS A 112 31.61 85.45 -46.90
C HIS A 112 30.54 84.53 -47.50
N ARG A 113 30.20 84.72 -48.78
CA ARG A 113 29.25 83.83 -49.50
C ARG A 113 29.73 82.39 -49.53
N ALA A 114 31.02 82.16 -49.81
CA ALA A 114 31.59 80.82 -49.83
C ALA A 114 31.53 80.12 -48.45
N SER A 115 31.75 80.87 -47.37
CA SER A 115 31.60 80.37 -45.99
C SER A 115 30.16 79.94 -45.72
N MET A 116 29.19 80.79 -46.06
CA MET A 116 27.76 80.50 -45.89
C MET A 116 27.32 79.28 -46.69
N ASP A 117 27.82 79.12 -47.91
CA ASP A 117 27.52 77.95 -48.75
C ASP A 117 28.11 76.66 -48.18
N LEU A 118 29.32 76.73 -47.60
CA LEU A 118 29.95 75.59 -46.93
C LEU A 118 29.17 75.18 -45.66
N GLU A 119 28.77 76.16 -44.85
CA GLU A 119 27.94 75.93 -43.66
C GLU A 119 26.60 75.29 -44.04
N ARG A 120 25.93 75.82 -45.08
CA ARG A 120 24.66 75.25 -45.57
C ARG A 120 24.81 73.79 -46.00
N LYS A 121 25.86 73.47 -46.77
CA LYS A 121 26.14 72.08 -47.18
C LYS A 121 26.40 71.20 -45.97
N THR A 122 27.18 71.69 -45.01
CA THR A 122 27.49 70.96 -43.78
C THR A 122 26.22 70.67 -43.00
N LEU A 123 25.36 71.67 -42.78
CA LEU A 123 24.08 71.51 -42.10
C LEU A 123 23.19 70.47 -42.80
N TYR A 124 23.06 70.54 -44.12
CA TYR A 124 22.31 69.57 -44.91
C TYR A 124 22.82 68.13 -44.71
N PHE A 125 24.13 67.91 -44.76
CA PHE A 125 24.69 66.59 -44.53
C PHE A 125 24.49 66.10 -43.10
N THR A 126 24.64 66.99 -42.11
CA THR A 126 24.41 66.62 -40.70
C THR A 126 22.93 66.28 -40.44
N GLU A 127 21.99 67.00 -41.04
CA GLU A 127 20.56 66.71 -40.95
C GLU A 127 20.25 65.35 -41.58
N LYS A 128 20.76 65.07 -42.78
CA LYS A 128 20.61 63.76 -43.44
C LYS A 128 21.17 62.60 -42.63
N LEU A 129 22.27 62.81 -41.91
CA LEU A 129 22.82 61.80 -41.00
C LEU A 129 21.92 61.61 -39.78
N ALA A 130 21.46 62.70 -39.17
CA ALA A 130 20.56 62.65 -38.03
C ALA A 130 19.23 61.94 -38.38
N GLU A 131 18.65 62.19 -39.55
CA GLU A 131 17.47 61.49 -40.05
C GLU A 131 17.68 59.96 -40.10
N LYS A 132 18.81 59.52 -40.69
CA LYS A 132 19.16 58.09 -40.76
C LYS A 132 19.38 57.47 -39.39
N ASP A 133 19.92 58.21 -38.44
CA ASP A 133 20.14 57.72 -37.08
C ASP A 133 18.82 57.60 -36.32
N VAL A 134 17.90 58.56 -36.50
CA VAL A 134 16.53 58.48 -35.97
C VAL A 134 15.80 57.26 -36.54
N GLU A 135 15.91 56.99 -37.84
CA GLU A 135 15.33 55.79 -38.46
C GLU A 135 15.91 54.49 -37.87
N ARG A 136 17.23 54.42 -37.69
CA ARG A 136 17.89 53.28 -37.06
C ARG A 136 17.44 53.07 -35.62
N MET A 137 17.27 54.15 -34.85
CA MET A 137 16.78 54.10 -33.48
C MET A 137 15.33 53.60 -33.42
N LYS A 138 14.44 54.14 -34.25
CA LYS A 138 13.05 53.66 -34.36
C LYS A 138 12.97 52.18 -34.74
N ALA A 139 13.82 51.73 -35.67
CA ALA A 139 13.88 50.31 -36.04
C ALA A 139 14.37 49.43 -34.88
N ARG A 140 15.31 49.91 -34.07
CA ARG A 140 15.79 49.21 -32.88
C ARG A 140 14.72 49.14 -31.79
N GLU A 141 14.02 50.23 -31.53
CA GLU A 141 12.90 50.28 -30.58
C GLU A 141 11.82 49.26 -30.94
N LYS A 142 11.37 49.24 -32.21
CA LYS A 142 10.39 48.24 -32.68
C LYS A 142 10.86 46.80 -32.46
N ARG A 143 12.16 46.51 -32.66
CA ARG A 143 12.72 45.17 -32.39
C ARG A 143 12.71 44.85 -30.90
N MET A 144 13.03 45.81 -30.04
CA MET A 144 12.99 45.62 -28.59
C MET A 144 11.57 45.44 -28.09
N GLU A 145 10.61 46.21 -28.58
CA GLU A 145 9.18 46.06 -28.30
C GLU A 145 8.68 44.68 -28.72
N ALA A 146 8.97 44.24 -29.95
CA ALA A 146 8.60 42.90 -30.42
C ALA A 146 9.21 41.79 -29.54
N THR A 147 10.47 41.95 -29.13
CA THR A 147 11.14 41.01 -28.22
C THR A 147 10.48 41.00 -26.84
N SER A 148 10.14 42.17 -26.30
CA SER A 148 9.46 42.30 -25.01
C SER A 148 8.07 41.67 -25.03
N LEU A 149 7.30 41.88 -26.11
CA LEU A 149 5.99 41.25 -26.29
C LEU A 149 6.10 39.72 -26.38
N LEU A 150 7.11 39.21 -27.08
CA LEU A 150 7.36 37.77 -27.15
C LEU A 150 7.72 37.18 -25.77
N LEU A 151 8.58 37.86 -25.01
CA LEU A 151 8.94 37.45 -23.66
C LEU A 151 7.73 37.44 -22.73
N GLU A 152 6.89 38.46 -22.77
CA GLU A 152 5.67 38.52 -21.94
C GLU A 152 4.70 37.39 -22.31
N LYS A 153 4.52 37.12 -23.61
CA LYS A 153 3.71 36.00 -24.07
C LYS A 153 4.24 34.66 -23.57
N ASN A 154 5.56 34.44 -23.67
CA ASN A 154 6.19 33.22 -23.16
C ASN A 154 6.00 33.08 -21.64
N ARG A 155 6.12 34.19 -20.88
CA ARG A 155 5.90 34.19 -19.43
C ARG A 155 4.47 33.76 -19.09
N LEU A 156 3.48 34.33 -19.77
CA LEU A 156 2.07 33.95 -19.58
C LEU A 156 1.82 32.47 -19.93
N GLU A 157 2.40 31.98 -21.02
CA GLU A 157 2.29 30.55 -21.40
C GLU A 157 2.95 29.62 -20.38
N GLU A 158 4.09 30.02 -19.79
CA GLU A 158 4.75 29.29 -18.72
C GLU A 158 3.92 29.29 -17.42
N GLU A 159 3.37 30.43 -17.03
CA GLU A 159 2.47 30.57 -15.89
C GLU A 159 1.25 29.64 -16.03
N GLU A 160 0.62 29.60 -17.21
CA GLU A 160 -0.47 28.66 -17.50
C GLU A 160 -0.03 27.19 -17.40
N LYS A 161 1.13 26.83 -17.94
CA LYS A 161 1.67 25.47 -17.85
C LYS A 161 1.90 25.07 -16.40
N MET A 162 2.47 25.96 -15.60
CA MET A 162 2.70 25.76 -14.17
C MET A 162 1.39 25.60 -13.41
N GLN A 163 0.36 26.38 -13.74
CA GLN A 163 -0.96 26.26 -13.13
C GLN A 163 -1.61 24.91 -13.45
N LYS A 164 -1.58 24.49 -14.73
CA LYS A 164 -2.07 23.17 -15.16
C LYS A 164 -1.31 22.02 -14.47
N GLN A 165 -0.02 22.16 -14.22
CA GLN A 165 0.75 21.19 -13.46
C GLN A 165 0.33 21.12 -11.99
N LYS A 166 0.14 22.26 -11.32
CA LYS A 166 -0.35 22.31 -9.93
C LYS A 166 -1.71 21.65 -9.80
N GLU A 167 -2.65 21.92 -10.71
CA GLU A 167 -3.96 21.28 -10.72
C GLU A 167 -3.86 19.75 -10.87
N ARG A 168 -2.97 19.27 -11.75
CA ARG A 168 -2.71 17.83 -11.90
C ARG A 168 -2.15 17.22 -10.62
N GLN A 169 -1.22 17.89 -9.96
CA GLN A 169 -0.67 17.43 -8.68
C GLN A 169 -1.76 17.34 -7.60
N ILE A 170 -2.60 18.37 -7.46
CA ILE A 170 -3.73 18.37 -6.52
C ILE A 170 -4.66 17.17 -6.79
N LYS A 171 -5.01 16.91 -8.06
CA LYS A 171 -5.85 15.76 -8.46
C LYS A 171 -5.19 14.42 -8.12
N ILE A 172 -3.88 14.29 -8.32
CA ILE A 172 -3.12 13.07 -7.98
C ILE A 172 -3.12 12.87 -6.46
N GLU A 173 -2.86 13.92 -5.68
CA GLU A 173 -2.89 13.86 -4.22
C GLU A 173 -4.26 13.47 -3.67
N GLN A 174 -5.33 14.03 -4.23
CA GLN A 174 -6.71 13.65 -3.89
C GLN A 174 -6.94 12.15 -4.16
N ARG A 175 -6.57 11.66 -5.35
CA ARG A 175 -6.67 10.22 -5.67
C ARG A 175 -5.86 9.34 -4.70
N LEU A 176 -4.66 9.77 -4.32
CA LEU A 176 -3.85 9.06 -3.33
C LEU A 176 -4.51 9.03 -1.95
N ARG A 177 -5.12 10.13 -1.51
CA ARG A 177 -5.92 10.18 -0.28
C ARG A 177 -7.10 9.21 -0.33
N ASP A 178 -7.85 9.22 -1.44
CA ASP A 178 -8.99 8.31 -1.63
C ASP A 178 -8.56 6.84 -1.63
N LEU A 179 -7.44 6.52 -2.29
CA LEU A 179 -6.88 5.16 -2.30
C LEU A 179 -6.43 4.72 -0.91
N LYS A 180 -5.79 5.61 -0.13
CA LYS A 180 -5.43 5.33 1.26
C LYS A 180 -6.68 5.06 2.09
N PHE A 181 -7.73 5.87 1.94
CA PHE A 181 -9.00 5.67 2.64
C PHE A 181 -9.65 4.34 2.27
N LYS A 182 -9.74 4.00 0.97
CA LYS A 182 -10.24 2.70 0.49
C LYS A 182 -9.44 1.52 1.06
N LYS A 183 -8.10 1.58 1.05
CA LYS A 183 -7.25 0.53 1.65
C LYS A 183 -7.53 0.32 3.13
N ILE A 184 -7.74 1.40 3.89
CA ILE A 184 -8.10 1.31 5.32
C ILE A 184 -9.46 0.64 5.48
N GLN A 185 -10.46 1.04 4.70
CA GLN A 185 -11.80 0.43 4.71
C GLN A 185 -11.75 -1.06 4.33
N ASP A 186 -11.05 -1.41 3.27
CA ASP A 186 -10.86 -2.80 2.84
C ASP A 186 -10.18 -3.63 3.91
N LYS A 187 -9.16 -3.09 4.59
CA LYS A 187 -8.49 -3.77 5.70
C LYS A 187 -9.46 -4.04 6.85
N LYS A 188 -10.30 -3.05 7.22
CA LYS A 188 -11.35 -3.23 8.24
C LYS A 188 -12.34 -4.32 7.83
N MET A 189 -12.82 -4.29 6.59
CA MET A 189 -13.75 -5.29 6.05
C MET A 189 -13.13 -6.70 6.03
N ARG A 190 -11.84 -6.82 5.67
CA ARG A 190 -11.12 -8.11 5.70
C ARG A 190 -10.98 -8.66 7.11
N ILE A 191 -10.63 -7.80 8.08
CA ILE A 191 -10.55 -8.20 9.50
C ILE A 191 -11.90 -8.66 10.00
N GLN A 192 -12.97 -7.93 9.70
CA GLN A 192 -14.33 -8.31 10.08
C GLN A 192 -14.74 -9.67 9.50
N LYS A 193 -14.56 -9.88 8.19
CA LYS A 193 -14.84 -11.17 7.54
C LYS A 193 -13.99 -12.31 8.12
N ALA A 194 -12.73 -12.05 8.47
CA ALA A 194 -11.87 -13.04 9.11
C ALA A 194 -12.38 -13.41 10.51
N TRP A 195 -12.83 -12.43 11.28
CA TRP A 195 -13.41 -12.64 12.61
C TRP A 195 -14.71 -13.45 12.54
N GLU A 196 -15.61 -13.11 11.62
CA GLU A 196 -16.83 -13.87 11.35
C GLU A 196 -16.53 -15.34 10.99
N LYS A 197 -15.54 -15.58 10.12
CA LYS A 197 -15.12 -16.94 9.75
C LYS A 197 -14.51 -17.68 10.94
N ALA A 198 -13.67 -17.02 11.74
CA ALA A 198 -13.07 -17.61 12.93
C ALA A 198 -14.12 -17.98 13.98
N GLU A 199 -15.16 -17.16 14.15
CA GLU A 199 -16.28 -17.42 15.04
C GLU A 199 -17.11 -18.63 14.57
N ILE A 200 -17.41 -18.72 13.27
CA ILE A 200 -18.06 -19.91 12.70
C ILE A 200 -17.21 -21.17 12.95
N LEU A 201 -15.89 -21.08 12.74
CA LEU A 201 -14.99 -22.20 12.96
C LEU A 201 -14.94 -22.61 14.44
N ARG A 202 -14.92 -21.65 15.35
CA ARG A 202 -14.96 -21.88 16.80
C ARG A 202 -16.23 -22.64 17.20
N ARG A 203 -17.40 -22.18 16.74
CA ARG A 203 -18.68 -22.87 16.97
C ARG A 203 -18.69 -24.29 16.44
N LYS A 204 -18.09 -24.53 15.27
CA LYS A 204 -17.94 -25.89 14.71
C LYS A 204 -17.05 -26.77 15.57
N HIS A 205 -15.92 -26.26 16.06
CA HIS A 205 -15.04 -26.99 16.97
C HIS A 205 -15.71 -27.31 18.30
N GLU A 206 -16.43 -26.34 18.89
CA GLU A 206 -17.20 -26.55 20.12
C GLU A 206 -18.28 -27.63 19.94
N ALA A 207 -19.03 -27.58 18.83
CA ALA A 207 -20.02 -28.60 18.50
C ALA A 207 -19.37 -29.98 18.29
N ALA A 208 -18.24 -30.06 17.59
CA ALA A 208 -17.50 -31.31 17.40
C ALA A 208 -16.99 -31.88 18.73
N ALA A 209 -16.39 -31.04 19.58
CA ALA A 209 -15.94 -31.43 20.91
C ALA A 209 -17.09 -31.90 21.81
N TYR A 210 -18.26 -31.26 21.70
CA TYR A 210 -19.48 -31.70 22.39
C TYR A 210 -19.92 -33.09 21.91
N ILE A 211 -19.95 -33.32 20.59
CA ILE A 211 -20.29 -34.62 20.01
C ILE A 211 -19.31 -35.71 20.46
N GLU A 212 -18.00 -35.43 20.48
CA GLU A 212 -16.98 -36.37 20.97
C GLU A 212 -17.17 -36.71 22.45
N ARG A 213 -17.40 -35.70 23.30
CA ARG A 213 -17.73 -35.93 24.72
C ARG A 213 -18.97 -36.81 24.86
N GLN A 214 -20.03 -36.56 24.08
CA GLN A 214 -21.24 -37.39 24.09
C GLN A 214 -20.95 -38.83 23.65
N LYS A 215 -20.10 -39.04 22.63
CA LYS A 215 -19.67 -40.38 22.22
C LYS A 215 -18.93 -41.09 23.35
N ILE A 216 -17.96 -40.44 24.00
CA ILE A 216 -17.22 -41.01 25.14
C ILE A 216 -18.18 -41.40 26.27
N VAL A 217 -19.09 -40.50 26.66
CA VAL A 217 -20.10 -40.77 27.69
C VAL A 217 -21.00 -41.95 27.31
N LYS A 218 -21.45 -42.02 26.05
CA LYS A 218 -22.28 -43.12 25.54
C LYS A 218 -21.53 -44.45 25.56
N THR A 219 -20.25 -44.47 25.19
CA THR A 219 -19.40 -45.66 25.25
C THR A 219 -19.20 -46.13 26.70
N LEU A 220 -18.94 -45.21 27.63
CA LEU A 220 -18.81 -45.51 29.07
C LEU A 220 -20.13 -46.05 29.66
N LYS A 221 -21.28 -45.50 29.29
CA LYS A 221 -22.60 -46.03 29.69
C LYS A 221 -22.81 -47.45 29.19
N ARG A 222 -22.58 -47.70 27.88
CA ARG A 222 -22.66 -49.05 27.29
C ARG A 222 -21.74 -50.05 27.99
N TRP A 223 -20.52 -49.64 28.34
CA TRP A 223 -19.58 -50.49 29.07
C TRP A 223 -20.08 -50.80 30.48
N ARG A 224 -20.58 -49.80 31.21
CA ARG A 224 -21.19 -49.97 32.55
C ARG A 224 -22.39 -50.92 32.52
N ASP A 225 -23.28 -50.76 31.54
CA ASP A 225 -24.45 -51.62 31.36
C ASP A 225 -24.04 -53.06 31.03
N SER A 226 -23.05 -53.22 30.14
CA SER A 226 -22.47 -54.52 29.80
C SER A 226 -21.82 -55.21 31.00
N GLU A 227 -21.12 -54.45 31.86
CA GLU A 227 -20.55 -54.95 33.11
C GLU A 227 -21.64 -55.34 34.13
N CYS A 228 -22.71 -54.56 34.23
CA CYS A 228 -23.87 -54.90 35.06
C CYS A 228 -24.54 -56.21 34.58
N GLN A 229 -24.72 -56.35 33.26
CA GLN A 229 -25.22 -57.58 32.63
C GLN A 229 -24.30 -58.78 32.89
N ARG A 230 -22.98 -58.61 32.80
CA ARG A 230 -22.00 -59.66 33.15
C ARG A 230 -22.09 -60.07 34.62
N LYS A 231 -22.21 -59.12 35.54
CA LYS A 231 -22.35 -59.40 36.98
C LYS A 231 -23.65 -60.14 37.28
N THR A 232 -24.78 -59.68 36.74
CA THR A 232 -26.08 -60.35 36.90
C THR A 232 -26.08 -61.75 36.30
N ALA A 233 -25.47 -61.95 35.12
CA ALA A 233 -25.30 -63.27 34.52
C ALA A 233 -24.43 -64.22 35.36
N ARG A 234 -23.33 -63.73 35.97
CA ARG A 234 -22.49 -64.51 36.89
C ARG A 234 -23.27 -64.95 38.14
N VAL A 235 -24.07 -64.06 38.72
CA VAL A 235 -24.91 -64.38 39.89
C VAL A 235 -25.96 -65.44 39.52
N LYS A 236 -26.63 -65.28 38.37
CA LYS A 236 -27.60 -66.27 37.86
C LYS A 236 -26.96 -67.65 37.63
N ARG A 237 -25.76 -67.72 37.02
CA ARG A 237 -25.04 -68.99 36.84
C ARG A 237 -24.71 -69.66 38.17
N LYS A 238 -24.19 -68.90 39.15
CA LYS A 238 -23.90 -69.44 40.50
C LYS A 238 -25.15 -69.96 41.20
N LEU A 239 -26.30 -69.31 41.02
CA LEU A 239 -27.57 -69.76 41.59
C LEU A 239 -28.06 -71.05 40.91
N GLN A 240 -27.98 -71.12 39.58
CA GLN A 240 -28.33 -72.32 38.80
C GLN A 240 -27.42 -73.51 39.16
N GLU A 241 -26.11 -73.30 39.32
CA GLU A 241 -25.19 -74.36 39.77
C GLU A 241 -25.53 -74.85 41.19
N LYS A 242 -25.92 -73.95 42.11
CA LYS A 242 -26.37 -74.34 43.44
C LYS A 242 -27.66 -75.16 43.40
N GLN A 243 -28.64 -74.72 42.61
CA GLN A 243 -29.90 -75.45 42.44
C GLN A 243 -29.67 -76.83 41.79
N ALA A 244 -28.85 -76.91 40.74
CA ALA A 244 -28.50 -78.18 40.10
C ALA A 244 -27.77 -79.15 41.05
N LYS A 245 -26.90 -78.62 41.92
CA LYS A 245 -26.26 -79.42 42.99
C LYS A 245 -27.29 -79.93 44.01
N GLN A 246 -28.25 -79.09 44.41
CA GLN A 246 -29.31 -79.49 45.33
C GLN A 246 -30.21 -80.57 44.73
N THR A 247 -30.69 -80.39 43.50
CA THR A 247 -31.54 -81.38 42.82
C THR A 247 -30.81 -82.71 42.61
N ALA A 248 -29.52 -82.68 42.23
CA ALA A 248 -28.72 -83.90 42.09
C ALA A 248 -28.50 -84.64 43.42
N VAL A 249 -28.41 -83.92 44.55
CA VAL A 249 -28.32 -84.51 45.89
C VAL A 249 -29.67 -85.13 46.29
N GLU A 250 -30.78 -84.44 46.06
CA GLU A 250 -32.13 -84.93 46.34
C GLU A 250 -32.49 -86.17 45.52
N GLU A 251 -32.11 -86.21 44.24
CA GLU A 251 -32.37 -87.34 43.35
C GLU A 251 -31.54 -88.57 43.78
N LYS A 252 -30.26 -88.38 44.15
CA LYS A 252 -29.43 -89.43 44.74
C LYS A 252 -29.96 -89.92 46.09
N TRP A 253 -30.59 -89.06 46.89
CA TRP A 253 -31.23 -89.45 48.15
C TRP A 253 -32.50 -90.28 47.91
N ARG A 254 -33.35 -89.87 46.95
CA ARG A 254 -34.53 -90.64 46.54
C ARG A 254 -34.17 -92.05 46.07
N LEU A 255 -33.18 -92.18 45.20
CA LEU A 255 -32.71 -93.49 44.72
C LEU A 255 -32.22 -94.39 45.87
N ARG A 256 -31.55 -93.82 46.88
CA ARG A 256 -31.12 -94.57 48.08
C ARG A 256 -32.30 -95.03 48.92
N GLN A 257 -33.28 -94.16 49.17
CA GLN A 257 -34.51 -94.50 49.88
C GLN A 257 -35.27 -95.64 49.17
N GLU A 258 -35.31 -95.62 47.84
CA GLU A 258 -35.96 -96.65 47.05
C GLU A 258 -35.24 -98.01 47.14
N MET A 259 -33.91 -98.00 47.06
CA MET A 259 -33.07 -99.19 47.26
C MET A 259 -33.24 -99.78 48.66
N GLN A 260 -33.25 -98.93 49.68
CA GLN A 260 -33.40 -99.34 51.07
C GLN A 260 -34.77 -99.98 51.32
N ARG A 261 -35.85 -99.43 50.73
CA ARG A 261 -37.19 -100.02 50.79
C ARG A 261 -37.26 -101.40 50.14
N LYS A 262 -36.67 -101.56 48.95
CA LYS A 262 -36.59 -102.86 48.25
C LYS A 262 -35.80 -103.90 49.06
N GLN A 263 -34.80 -103.47 49.81
CA GLN A 263 -34.01 -104.35 50.67
C GLN A 263 -34.80 -104.80 51.92
N ILE A 264 -35.52 -103.88 52.57
CA ILE A 264 -36.43 -104.20 53.68
C ILE A 264 -37.54 -105.17 53.23
N GLU A 265 -38.13 -104.95 52.05
CA GLU A 265 -39.13 -105.85 51.49
C GLU A 265 -38.58 -107.27 51.27
N ARG A 266 -37.34 -107.41 50.78
CA ARG A 266 -36.66 -108.71 50.65
C ARG A 266 -36.41 -109.38 52.00
N GLU A 267 -35.93 -108.62 53.00
CA GLU A 267 -35.65 -109.17 54.34
C GLU A 267 -36.93 -109.61 55.04
N ASN A 268 -38.01 -108.83 54.93
CA ASN A 268 -39.32 -109.20 55.47
C ASN A 268 -39.89 -110.46 54.81
N PHE A 269 -39.71 -110.62 53.49
CA PHE A 269 -40.12 -111.83 52.78
C PHE A 269 -39.35 -113.07 53.27
N LEU A 270 -38.03 -112.95 53.46
CA LEU A 270 -37.20 -114.03 54.00
C LEU A 270 -37.59 -114.39 55.44
N GLN A 271 -37.88 -113.39 56.28
CA GLN A 271 -38.38 -113.64 57.63
C GLN A 271 -39.72 -114.38 57.62
N HIS A 272 -40.64 -114.01 56.70
CA HIS A 272 -41.94 -114.66 56.58
C HIS A 272 -41.78 -116.16 56.24
N CYS A 273 -40.95 -116.50 55.25
CA CYS A 273 -40.67 -117.90 54.92
C CYS A 273 -40.07 -118.69 56.09
N SER A 274 -39.16 -118.09 56.87
CA SER A 274 -38.55 -118.76 58.03
C SER A 274 -39.56 -119.02 59.16
N ILE A 275 -40.53 -118.11 59.36
CA ILE A 275 -41.61 -118.29 60.34
C ILE A 275 -42.55 -119.42 59.90
N GLU A 276 -42.88 -119.51 58.61
CA GLU A 276 -43.71 -120.60 58.07
C GLU A 276 -43.04 -121.97 58.22
N GLU A 277 -41.74 -122.08 57.93
CA GLU A 277 -40.98 -123.33 58.15
C GLU A 277 -40.96 -123.73 59.63
N ARG A 278 -40.79 -122.76 60.54
CA ARG A 278 -40.89 -123.02 61.98
C ARG A 278 -42.28 -123.51 62.38
N ALA A 279 -43.35 -122.94 61.84
CA ALA A 279 -44.71 -123.37 62.12
C ALA A 279 -45.00 -124.81 61.65
N ILE A 280 -44.46 -125.19 60.48
CA ILE A 280 -44.56 -126.56 59.96
C ILE A 280 -43.81 -127.54 60.87
N ASN A 281 -42.61 -127.18 61.34
CA ASN A 281 -41.81 -128.01 62.25
C ASN A 281 -42.46 -128.18 63.62
N ILE A 282 -43.06 -127.11 64.19
CA ILE A 282 -43.77 -127.18 65.49
C ILE A 282 -44.94 -128.16 65.39
N LYS A 283 -45.77 -128.06 64.34
CA LYS A 283 -46.88 -129.00 64.11
C LYS A 283 -46.41 -130.44 64.02
N ALA A 284 -45.32 -130.70 63.30
CA ALA A 284 -44.75 -132.04 63.14
C ALA A 284 -44.19 -132.60 64.47
N TYR A 285 -43.63 -131.74 65.32
CA TYR A 285 -43.14 -132.11 66.65
C TYR A 285 -44.28 -132.47 67.60
N ASP A 286 -45.33 -131.65 67.66
CA ASP A 286 -46.50 -131.89 68.53
C ASP A 286 -47.20 -133.21 68.17
N THR A 287 -47.35 -133.49 66.87
CA THR A 287 -47.94 -134.78 66.43
C THR A 287 -47.11 -135.98 66.86
N LYS A 288 -45.79 -135.82 67.02
CA LYS A 288 -44.87 -136.88 67.46
C LYS A 288 -44.95 -137.06 68.98
N VAL A 289 -45.04 -135.96 69.73
CA VAL A 289 -45.23 -135.96 71.18
C VAL A 289 -46.55 -136.63 71.56
N ASP A 290 -47.65 -136.31 70.86
CA ASP A 290 -48.97 -136.90 71.13
C ASP A 290 -49.00 -138.43 70.90
N ARG A 291 -48.29 -138.91 69.86
CA ARG A 291 -48.17 -140.36 69.60
C ARG A 291 -47.45 -141.09 70.72
N GLU A 292 -46.36 -140.51 71.25
CA GLU A 292 -45.63 -141.10 72.38
C GLU A 292 -46.45 -141.02 73.67
N ARG A 293 -47.20 -139.94 73.90
CA ARG A 293 -48.12 -139.81 75.04
C ARG A 293 -49.20 -140.90 75.02
N ALA A 294 -49.79 -141.17 73.86
CA ALA A 294 -50.77 -142.25 73.66
C ALA A 294 -50.16 -143.66 73.77
N ARG A 295 -48.85 -143.82 73.55
CA ARG A 295 -48.12 -145.08 73.75
C ARG A 295 -47.84 -145.33 75.23
N MET A 296 -47.42 -144.30 75.96
CA MET A 296 -47.19 -144.33 77.41
C MET A 296 -48.46 -144.64 78.19
N GLN A 297 -49.62 -144.07 77.81
CA GLN A 297 -50.91 -144.39 78.45
C GLN A 297 -51.31 -145.86 78.29
N ARG A 298 -51.14 -146.43 77.09
CA ARG A 298 -51.42 -147.85 76.82
C ARG A 298 -50.54 -148.79 77.64
N MET A 299 -49.26 -148.46 77.81
CA MET A 299 -48.33 -149.20 78.68
C MET A 299 -48.76 -149.14 80.15
N GLY A 300 -49.21 -147.97 80.63
CA GLY A 300 -49.71 -147.79 81.99
C GLY A 300 -50.98 -148.59 82.29
N GLU A 301 -51.90 -148.70 81.33
CA GLU A 301 -53.13 -149.50 81.46
C GLU A 301 -52.85 -151.01 81.51
N GLN A 302 -51.91 -151.49 80.68
CA GLN A 302 -51.46 -152.89 80.70
C GLN A 302 -50.81 -153.27 82.04
N TYR A 303 -50.02 -152.38 82.63
CA TYR A 303 -49.37 -152.62 83.92
C TYR A 303 -50.37 -152.66 85.08
N LYS A 304 -51.40 -151.79 85.08
CA LYS A 304 -52.49 -151.83 86.06
C LYS A 304 -53.30 -153.13 86.01
N MET A 305 -53.49 -153.67 84.80
CA MET A 305 -54.17 -154.96 84.61
C MET A 305 -53.34 -156.13 85.16
N PHE A 306 -52.02 -156.09 84.98
CA PHE A 306 -51.10 -157.10 85.51
C PHE A 306 -51.04 -157.09 87.04
N MET A 307 -50.97 -155.90 87.66
CA MET A 307 -50.95 -155.76 89.12
C MET A 307 -52.25 -156.23 89.78
N LYS A 308 -53.41 -156.03 89.15
CA LYS A 308 -54.68 -156.60 89.62
C LYS A 308 -54.68 -158.12 89.59
N CYS A 309 -54.12 -158.73 88.54
CA CYS A 309 -54.02 -160.19 88.44
C CYS A 309 -53.01 -160.80 89.45
N TYR A 310 -51.94 -160.05 89.78
CA TYR A 310 -50.94 -160.46 90.76
C TYR A 310 -51.48 -160.41 92.20
N ALA A 311 -52.24 -159.36 92.53
CA ALA A 311 -52.86 -159.21 93.85
C ALA A 311 -53.89 -160.32 94.16
N SER A 312 -54.65 -160.78 93.16
CA SER A 312 -55.65 -161.85 93.33
C SER A 312 -55.05 -163.25 93.58
N ARG A 313 -53.73 -163.45 93.41
CA ARG A 313 -53.06 -164.74 93.66
C ARG A 313 -52.48 -164.90 95.06
N HIS A 314 -52.39 -163.83 95.86
CA HIS A 314 -51.63 -163.84 97.12
C HIS A 314 -52.43 -163.54 98.39
N VAL A 315 -53.77 -163.60 98.34
CA VAL A 315 -54.61 -163.48 99.54
C VAL A 315 -55.31 -164.81 99.80
N ALA A 316 -55.16 -165.29 101.03
CA ALA A 316 -55.55 -166.61 101.49
C ALA A 316 -57.08 -166.81 101.47
N GLY A 317 -57.50 -167.98 100.96
CA GLY A 317 -58.80 -168.58 101.27
C GLY A 317 -59.85 -168.57 100.17
N GLN A 318 -59.61 -169.28 99.06
CA GLN A 318 -60.59 -170.13 98.34
C GLN A 318 -59.91 -170.66 97.07
N ARG A 319 -59.69 -171.97 97.02
CA ARG A 319 -59.13 -172.67 95.85
C ARG A 319 -60.31 -173.06 94.97
N ASP A 320 -60.38 -172.54 93.74
CA ASP A 320 -60.92 -173.26 92.57
C ASP A 320 -60.74 -172.47 91.26
N GLY A 321 -60.13 -173.16 90.27
CA GLY A 321 -60.60 -173.19 88.87
C GLY A 321 -60.37 -172.02 87.90
N MET A 322 -59.40 -172.21 86.99
CA MET A 322 -59.45 -171.91 85.53
C MET A 322 -59.26 -170.48 84.94
N CYS A 323 -58.03 -170.22 84.49
CA CYS A 323 -57.55 -170.00 83.09
C CYS A 323 -58.29 -169.07 82.07
N CYS A 324 -57.56 -168.01 81.64
CA CYS A 324 -57.29 -167.41 80.30
C CYS A 324 -58.26 -167.56 79.08
N ILE A 325 -58.45 -166.48 78.28
CA ILE A 325 -58.68 -166.54 76.80
C ILE A 325 -58.02 -165.37 76.00
N LYS A 326 -57.44 -165.75 74.85
CA LYS A 326 -56.75 -165.03 73.74
C LYS A 326 -57.59 -164.01 72.95
N ARG A 327 -56.95 -163.13 72.12
CA ARG A 327 -57.01 -163.17 70.62
C ARG A 327 -56.27 -162.03 69.87
N HIS A 328 -55.60 -162.45 68.79
CA HIS A 328 -55.01 -161.69 67.67
C HIS A 328 -56.03 -160.94 66.79
N ARG A 329 -55.60 -159.89 66.05
CA ARG A 329 -55.71 -159.82 64.57
C ARG A 329 -54.92 -158.67 63.90
N LYS A 330 -54.41 -158.97 62.70
CA LYS A 330 -53.61 -158.18 61.73
C LYS A 330 -54.49 -157.32 60.81
N HIS A 331 -53.94 -156.27 60.17
CA HIS A 331 -54.09 -155.89 58.73
C HIS A 331 -53.21 -154.64 58.45
N LYS A 332 -52.18 -154.64 57.57
CA LYS A 332 -52.07 -154.61 56.08
C LYS A 332 -52.40 -153.25 55.41
N VAL A 333 -51.41 -152.70 54.66
CA VAL A 333 -51.42 -152.42 53.18
C VAL A 333 -51.39 -150.96 52.62
N ARG A 334 -50.40 -150.78 51.68
CA ARG A 334 -50.28 -149.95 50.42
C ARG A 334 -50.12 -148.41 50.47
N ARG A 335 -49.02 -147.84 49.93
CA ARG A 335 -48.63 -147.47 48.52
C ARG A 335 -49.35 -146.22 47.99
N THR A 336 -48.62 -145.16 47.57
CA THR A 336 -48.29 -144.78 46.16
C THR A 336 -47.81 -143.31 45.99
N ASN A 337 -46.75 -143.15 45.18
CA ASN A 337 -46.43 -142.11 44.17
C ASN A 337 -47.15 -140.74 44.12
N LYS A 338 -46.38 -139.65 43.86
CA LYS A 338 -46.40 -138.90 42.57
C LYS A 338 -45.33 -137.78 42.46
N LYS A 339 -44.93 -137.54 41.21
CA LYS A 339 -44.04 -136.50 40.64
C LYS A 339 -44.75 -135.14 40.47
N LEU A 340 -43.97 -134.05 40.27
CA LEU A 340 -44.06 -132.98 39.22
C LEU A 340 -42.97 -131.91 39.54
N LYS A 341 -41.94 -131.60 38.71
CA LYS A 341 -41.84 -130.64 37.58
C LYS A 341 -42.60 -129.32 37.83
N ARG A 342 -42.01 -128.12 37.75
CA ARG A 342 -41.21 -127.56 36.64
C ARG A 342 -40.39 -126.36 37.12
#